data_AF-A0A4Q3UIA1-F1
#
_entry.id   AF-A0A4Q3UIA1-F1
#
_cell.length_a   1.000
_cell.length_b   1.000
_cell.length_c   1.000
_cell.angle_alpha   90.00
_cell.angle_beta   90.00
_cell.angle_gamma   90.00
#
_symmetry.space_group_name_H-M   'P 1'
#
loop_
_entity.id
_entity.type
_entity.pdbx_description
1 polymer ?
#
loop_
_entity_poly.entity_id
_entity_poly.type
_entity_poly.pdbx_seq_one_letter_code
_entity_poly.pdbx_strand_id
1 'polypeptide(L)'
;MKIRKEEETGNCFKNNGPVIVGHSERRSAHAETDDLVRAKAEAAIGAGLKPIICVGETEADRDGGRAEAVVSTQLAASIPDAAGQHDVIVAYEP
;
A
#
# COMPACT_ATOMS: atom_id res chain seq x y z
N MET A 1 -29.93 2.07 12.38
CA MET A 1 -29.38 3.34 11.85
C MET A 1 -28.58 3.99 12.98
N LYS A 2 -27.28 3.70 13.07
CA LYS A 2 -26.43 4.18 14.18
C LYS A 2 -25.73 5.44 13.69
N ILE A 3 -26.23 6.58 14.17
CA ILE A 3 -25.71 7.92 13.89
C ILE A 3 -24.27 7.96 14.42
N ARG A 4 -23.27 8.06 13.55
CA ARG A 4 -21.91 8.39 13.96
C ARG A 4 -21.95 9.85 14.42
N LYS A 5 -21.59 10.10 15.68
CA LYS A 5 -21.29 11.46 16.14
C LYS A 5 -20.00 11.89 15.44
N GLU A 6 -20.11 12.81 14.49
CA GLU A 6 -18.97 13.58 14.04
C GLU A 6 -18.68 14.63 15.11
N GLU A 7 -17.63 14.41 15.89
CA GLU A 7 -17.12 15.41 16.82
C GLU A 7 -16.16 16.31 16.03
N GLU A 8 -16.68 17.47 15.62
CA GLU A 8 -15.92 18.50 14.93
C GLU A 8 -14.91 19.15 15.87
N THR A 9 -13.68 18.64 15.89
CA THR A 9 -12.52 19.43 16.28
C THR A 9 -11.83 19.94 15.01
N GLY A 10 -11.67 21.26 14.92
CA GLY A 10 -10.94 21.92 13.86
C GLY A 10 -9.47 21.51 13.88
N ASN A 11 -8.94 21.07 12.74
CA ASN A 11 -7.51 20.83 12.59
C ASN A 11 -7.11 21.07 11.13
N CYS A 12 -6.12 21.92 10.93
CA CYS A 12 -5.59 22.31 9.62
C CYS A 12 -4.84 21.15 8.90
N PHE A 13 -4.82 19.96 9.51
CA PHE A 13 -4.07 18.77 9.09
C PHE A 13 -4.97 17.53 8.87
N LYS A 14 -6.27 17.69 8.61
CA LYS A 14 -7.21 16.54 8.45
C LYS A 14 -6.91 15.59 7.28
N ASN A 15 -5.84 15.80 6.51
CA ASN A 15 -5.35 14.87 5.49
C ASN A 15 -3.83 14.84 5.52
N ASN A 16 -3.26 14.01 6.40
CA ASN A 16 -1.88 13.58 6.25
C ASN A 16 -1.71 12.99 4.83
N GLY A 17 -0.74 13.52 4.08
CA GLY A 17 -0.58 13.25 2.64
C GLY A 17 -0.30 11.77 2.33
N PRO A 18 -0.49 11.34 1.07
CA PRO A 18 -0.18 9.98 0.69
C PRO A 18 1.32 9.69 0.77
N VAL A 19 1.68 8.45 1.06
CA VAL A 19 3.07 7.98 1.12
C VAL A 19 3.22 6.73 0.27
N ILE A 20 4.24 6.71 -0.59
CA ILE A 20 4.52 5.57 -1.46
C ILE A 20 5.34 4.53 -0.69
N VAL A 21 4.90 3.28 -0.74
CA VAL A 21 5.61 2.12 -0.19
C VAL A 21 5.74 1.04 -1.28
N GLY A 22 6.88 0.35 -1.30
CA GLY A 22 7.10 -0.74 -2.26
C GLY A 22 7.31 -0.34 -3.72
N HIS A 23 7.70 0.91 -4.02
CA HIS A 23 8.06 1.33 -5.38
C HIS A 23 9.10 0.38 -5.99
N SER A 24 8.98 0.09 -7.28
CA SER A 24 9.80 -0.90 -7.99
C SER A 24 11.31 -0.68 -7.80
N GLU A 25 11.76 0.58 -7.83
CA GLU A 25 13.15 0.96 -7.59
C GLU A 25 13.65 0.52 -6.20
N ARG A 26 12.80 0.58 -5.17
CA ARG A 26 13.15 0.15 -3.81
C ARG A 26 13.17 -1.37 -3.67
N ARG A 27 12.26 -2.07 -4.35
CA ARG A 27 12.26 -3.54 -4.38
C ARG A 27 13.55 -4.07 -5.02
N SER A 28 13.95 -3.48 -6.15
CA SER A 28 15.13 -3.91 -6.90
C SER A 28 16.46 -3.44 -6.30
N ALA A 29 16.58 -2.16 -5.89
CA ALA A 29 17.85 -1.59 -5.42
C ALA A 29 18.10 -1.76 -3.91
N HIS A 30 17.03 -1.90 -3.12
CA HIS A 30 17.12 -1.97 -1.65
C HIS A 30 16.59 -3.29 -1.08
N ALA A 31 16.31 -4.28 -1.93
CA ALA A 31 15.79 -5.59 -1.53
C ALA A 31 14.55 -5.50 -0.62
N GLU A 32 13.68 -4.53 -0.92
CA GLU A 32 12.45 -4.34 -0.14
C GLU A 32 11.47 -5.48 -0.45
N THR A 33 11.27 -6.37 0.52
CA THR A 33 10.38 -7.53 0.43
C THR A 33 8.92 -7.14 0.66
N ASP A 34 7.98 -8.00 0.28
CA ASP A 34 6.55 -7.77 0.53
C ASP A 34 6.23 -7.57 2.02
N ASP A 35 6.90 -8.32 2.91
CA ASP A 35 6.75 -8.14 4.36
C ASP A 35 7.22 -6.76 4.84
N LEU A 36 8.30 -6.22 4.26
CA LEU A 36 8.75 -4.87 4.57
C LEU A 36 7.77 -3.82 4.04
N VAL A 37 7.20 -4.03 2.86
CA VAL A 37 6.15 -3.15 2.31
C VAL A 37 4.92 -3.16 3.21
N ARG A 38 4.47 -4.34 3.67
CA ARG A 38 3.36 -4.48 4.62
C ARG A 38 3.64 -3.73 5.92
N ALA A 39 4.81 -3.94 6.53
CA ALA A 39 5.19 -3.28 7.77
C ALA A 39 5.23 -1.74 7.63
N LYS A 40 5.68 -1.22 6.48
CA LYS A 40 5.66 0.22 6.20
C LYS A 40 4.24 0.75 5.97
N ALA A 41 3.38 -0.03 5.30
CA ALA A 41 1.98 0.34 5.13
C ALA A 41 1.26 0.41 6.48
N GLU A 42 1.49 -0.56 7.38
CA GLU A 42 0.98 -0.55 8.75
C GLU A 42 1.49 0.67 9.54
N ALA A 43 2.78 0.98 9.44
CA ALA A 43 3.36 2.15 10.09
C ALA A 43 2.76 3.47 9.55
N ALA A 44 2.54 3.56 8.24
CA ALA A 44 1.89 4.71 7.61
C ALA A 44 0.46 4.89 8.13
N ILE A 45 -0.31 3.80 8.16
CA ILE A 45 -1.68 3.79 8.73
C ILE A 45 -1.66 4.22 10.20
N GLY A 46 -0.76 3.68 11.01
CA GLY A 46 -0.63 4.03 12.43
C GLY A 46 -0.24 5.50 12.66
N ALA A 47 0.47 6.10 11.70
CA ALA A 47 0.79 7.53 11.69
C ALA A 47 -0.33 8.41 11.08
N GLY A 48 -1.45 7.83 10.66
CA GLY A 48 -2.56 8.52 10.01
C GLY A 48 -2.28 8.95 8.57
N LEU A 49 -1.22 8.46 7.93
CA LEU A 49 -0.92 8.67 6.51
C LEU A 49 -1.73 7.70 5.62
N LYS A 50 -1.81 8.01 4.32
CA LYS A 50 -2.49 7.16 3.32
C LYS A 50 -1.46 6.40 2.49
N PRO A 51 -1.21 5.10 2.72
CA PRO A 51 -0.22 4.37 1.95
C PRO A 51 -0.69 4.14 0.51
N ILE A 52 0.22 4.38 -0.44
CA ILE A 52 0.16 3.94 -1.83
C ILE A 52 1.09 2.74 -1.94
N ILE A 53 0.52 1.53 -2.06
CA ILE A 53 1.25 0.27 -2.15
C ILE A 53 1.51 -0.03 -3.63
N CYS A 54 2.78 0.05 -4.04
CA CYS A 54 3.19 -0.31 -5.39
C CYS A 54 3.38 -1.82 -5.53
N VAL A 55 2.78 -2.38 -6.58
CA VAL A 55 2.88 -3.77 -7.02
C VAL A 55 3.16 -3.81 -8.52
N GLY A 56 3.85 -4.84 -8.97
CA GLY A 56 4.27 -4.96 -10.36
C GLY A 56 5.20 -6.15 -10.57
N GLU A 57 5.13 -6.71 -11.76
CA GLU A 57 5.99 -7.79 -12.22
C GLU A 57 7.16 -7.26 -13.06
N THR A 58 8.16 -8.10 -13.32
CA THR A 58 9.22 -7.76 -14.27
C THR A 58 8.80 -8.03 -15.72
N GLU A 59 9.51 -7.44 -16.69
CA GLU A 59 9.32 -7.74 -18.12
C GLU A 59 9.39 -9.26 -18.40
N ALA A 60 10.35 -9.95 -17.77
CA ALA A 60 10.49 -11.41 -17.89
C ALA A 60 9.28 -12.19 -17.31
N ASP A 61 8.65 -11.67 -16.25
CA ASP A 61 7.43 -12.26 -15.69
C ASP A 61 6.23 -12.05 -16.61
N ARG A 62 6.14 -10.88 -17.24
CA ARG A 62 5.08 -10.57 -18.20
C ARG A 62 5.19 -11.44 -19.45
N ASP A 63 6.37 -11.49 -20.06
CA ASP A 63 6.64 -12.31 -21.24
C ASP A 63 6.49 -13.80 -20.96
N GLY A 64 6.78 -14.22 -19.71
CA GLY A 64 6.57 -15.57 -19.22
C GLY A 64 5.13 -15.91 -18.83
N GLY A 65 4.17 -14.98 -18.95
CA GLY A 65 2.77 -15.20 -18.57
C GLY A 65 2.53 -15.33 -17.06
N ARG A 66 3.45 -14.83 -16.23
CA ARG A 66 3.41 -14.90 -14.76
C ARG A 66 2.92 -13.61 -14.07
N ALA A 67 2.64 -12.56 -14.84
CA ALA A 67 2.23 -11.24 -14.33
C ALA A 67 1.14 -11.33 -13.24
N GLU A 68 0.03 -12.00 -13.54
CA GLU A 68 -1.09 -12.14 -12.61
C GLU A 68 -0.69 -12.86 -11.31
N ALA A 69 0.12 -13.92 -11.40
CA ALA A 69 0.57 -14.67 -10.24
C ALA A 69 1.51 -13.85 -9.34
N VAL A 70 2.42 -13.08 -9.95
CA VAL A 70 3.35 -12.20 -9.24
C VAL A 70 2.58 -11.09 -8.52
N VAL A 71 1.73 -10.36 -9.25
CA VAL A 71 0.94 -9.25 -8.68
C VAL A 71 0.00 -9.76 -7.59
N SER A 72 -0.68 -10.89 -7.79
CA SER A 72 -1.57 -11.49 -6.77
C SER A 72 -0.82 -11.85 -5.49
N THR A 73 0.40 -12.39 -5.62
CA THR A 73 1.25 -12.72 -4.47
C THR A 73 1.66 -11.46 -3.72
N GLN A 74 2.11 -10.43 -4.44
CA GLN A 74 2.49 -9.16 -3.85
C GLN A 74 1.32 -8.48 -3.15
N LEU A 75 0.12 -8.49 -3.74
CA LEU A 75 -1.10 -7.96 -3.12
C LEU A 75 -1.43 -8.68 -1.81
N ALA A 76 -1.43 -10.00 -1.83
CA ALA A 76 -1.74 -10.82 -0.65
C ALA A 76 -0.71 -10.62 0.48
N ALA A 77 0.57 -10.41 0.14
CA ALA A 77 1.63 -10.27 1.12
C ALA A 77 1.85 -8.82 1.61
N SER A 78 1.60 -7.82 0.76
CA SER A 78 1.92 -6.40 1.02
C SER A 78 0.76 -5.60 1.61
N ILE A 79 -0.50 -6.01 1.42
CA ILE A 79 -1.66 -5.29 1.95
C ILE A 79 -1.92 -5.73 3.40
N PRO A 80 -1.88 -4.80 4.38
CA PRO A 80 -2.17 -5.14 5.76
C PRO A 80 -3.67 -5.32 6.02
N ASP A 81 -4.03 -6.14 7.00
CA ASP A 81 -5.43 -6.39 7.38
C ASP A 81 -6.20 -5.11 7.73
N ALA A 82 -5.49 -4.13 8.32
CA ALA A 82 -6.04 -2.82 8.66
C ALA A 82 -6.55 -2.04 7.43
N ALA A 83 -6.08 -2.36 6.21
CA ALA A 83 -6.45 -1.65 4.99
C ALA A 83 -7.97 -1.56 4.76
N GLY A 84 -8.76 -2.54 5.24
CA GLY A 84 -10.22 -2.51 5.13
C GLY A 84 -10.91 -1.38 5.92
N GLN A 85 -10.17 -0.68 6.79
CA GLN A 85 -10.67 0.39 7.65
C GLN A 85 -10.03 1.75 7.35
N HIS A 86 -9.10 1.81 6.37
CA HIS A 86 -8.29 3.00 6.07
C HIS A 86 -8.25 3.28 4.57
N ASP A 87 -7.93 4.52 4.21
CA ASP A 87 -7.70 4.91 2.82
C ASP A 87 -6.34 4.37 2.34
N VAL A 88 -6.35 3.23 1.65
CA VAL A 88 -5.19 2.60 1.02
C VAL A 88 -5.35 2.65 -0.50
N ILE A 89 -4.27 2.99 -1.20
CA ILE A 89 -4.24 3.04 -2.67
C ILE A 89 -3.29 1.93 -3.14
N VAL A 90 -3.69 1.20 -4.18
CA VAL A 90 -2.82 0.24 -4.86
C VAL A 90 -2.38 0.87 -6.18
N ALA A 91 -1.07 0.93 -6.41
CA ALA A 91 -0.48 1.38 -7.66
C ALA A 91 0.12 0.17 -8.39
N TYR A 92 -0.39 -0.13 -9.59
CA TYR A 92 0.15 -1.18 -10.44
C TYR A 92 1.17 -0.57 -11.41
N GLU A 93 2.40 -1.07 -11.37
CA GLU A 93 3.57 -0.56 -12.11
C GLU A 93 4.20 -1.69 -12.94
N PRO A 94 3.77 -1.85 -14.20
CA PRO A 94 4.32 -2.87 -15.11
C PRO A 94 5.75 -2.59 -15.59
#